data_AF-A0A443SCU5-F1
#
_entry.id   AF-A0A443SCU5-F1
#
_cell.length_a   1.000
_cell.length_b   1.000
_cell.length_c   1.000
_cell.angle_alpha   90.00
_cell.angle_beta   90.00
_cell.angle_gamma   90.00
#
_symmetry.space_group_name_H-M   'P 1'
#
loop_
_entity.id
_entity.type
_entity.pdbx_description
1 polymer ?
#
loop_
_entity_poly.entity_id
_entity_poly.type
_entity_poly.pdbx_seq_one_letter_code
_entity_poly.pdbx_strand_id
1 'polypeptide(L)'
;MGPSYETIVSYSNTFVMPFIHTGFSQTSNVRPANFSISMKPRYLPAIIDVIRFYEWKGIIYLYDSDDGLMKLQHIFSLINDNHTLELRAVKRIVDANDAHEFLRSLEIADPESRKYVILDSDAHTAKAIIVNHVRDIYMGRRNFHFLLTSL
;
A
#
# COMPACT_ATOMS: atom_id res chain seq x y z
N MET A 1 -20.93 4.81 -9.40
CA MET A 1 -20.74 5.33 -8.03
C MET A 1 -21.71 4.58 -7.12
N GLY A 2 -21.22 3.55 -6.42
CA GLY A 2 -22.02 2.85 -5.42
C GLY A 2 -22.10 3.64 -4.11
N PRO A 3 -23.01 3.28 -3.17
CA PRO A 3 -23.01 3.87 -1.84
C PRO A 3 -21.64 3.66 -1.17
N SER A 4 -21.16 4.67 -0.44
CA SER A 4 -19.91 4.56 0.31
C SER A 4 -20.00 3.38 1.29
N TYR A 5 -18.87 2.70 1.53
CA TYR A 5 -18.80 1.54 2.45
C TYR A 5 -19.43 1.86 3.82
N GLU A 6 -19.19 3.07 4.32
CA GLU A 6 -19.75 3.58 5.57
C GLU A 6 -21.28 3.64 5.59
N THR A 7 -21.90 3.93 4.45
CA THR A 7 -23.37 3.97 4.31
C THR A 7 -23.95 2.56 4.46
N ILE A 8 -23.34 1.58 3.79
CA ILE A 8 -23.75 0.17 3.88
C ILE A 8 -23.58 -0.34 5.32
N VAL A 9 -22.45 -0.04 5.96
CA VAL A 9 -22.20 -0.39 7.37
C VAL A 9 -23.25 0.24 8.29
N SER A 10 -23.62 1.49 8.06
CA SER A 10 -24.61 2.19 8.89
C SER A 10 -26.01 1.56 8.79
N TYR A 11 -26.44 1.20 7.58
CA TYR A 11 -27.71 0.49 7.39
C TYR A 11 -27.67 -0.93 7.96
N SER A 12 -26.59 -1.66 7.70
CA SER A 12 -26.37 -3.02 8.20
C SER A 12 -26.40 -3.07 9.73
N ASN A 13 -25.75 -2.10 10.41
CA ASN A 13 -25.79 -1.98 11.87
C ASN A 13 -27.17 -1.61 12.40
N THR A 14 -27.91 -0.73 11.71
CA THR A 14 -29.28 -0.33 12.12
C THR A 14 -30.27 -1.47 11.99
N PHE A 15 -30.20 -2.24 10.90
CA PHE A 15 -31.17 -3.29 10.58
C PHE A 15 -30.71 -4.70 10.96
N VAL A 16 -29.53 -4.84 11.59
CA VAL A 16 -28.96 -6.15 11.96
C VAL A 16 -28.86 -7.07 10.73
N MET A 17 -28.46 -6.50 9.59
CA MET A 17 -28.46 -7.20 8.30
C MET A 17 -27.02 -7.59 7.92
N PRO A 18 -26.67 -8.89 7.90
CA PRO A 18 -25.33 -9.31 7.51
C PRO A 18 -25.08 -9.07 6.02
N PHE A 19 -23.88 -8.59 5.68
CA PHE A 19 -23.45 -8.48 4.29
C PHE A 19 -22.01 -8.93 4.11
N ILE A 20 -21.72 -9.42 2.90
CA ILE A 20 -20.41 -9.93 2.50
C ILE A 20 -19.80 -8.95 1.49
N HIS A 21 -18.52 -8.61 1.67
CA HIS A 21 -17.80 -7.76 0.72
C HIS A 21 -16.39 -8.29 0.44
N THR A 22 -15.88 -8.02 -0.76
CA THR A 22 -14.52 -8.38 -1.19
C THR A 22 -13.51 -7.23 -1.03
N GLY A 23 -13.97 -6.06 -0.59
CA GLY A 23 -13.14 -4.90 -0.33
C GLY A 23 -12.31 -5.02 0.95
N PHE A 24 -11.37 -4.09 1.13
CA PHE A 24 -10.59 -3.97 2.35
C PHE A 24 -11.50 -3.72 3.55
N SER A 25 -11.35 -4.49 4.63
CA SER A 25 -12.09 -4.26 5.87
C SER A 25 -11.52 -3.03 6.56
N GLN A 26 -12.25 -1.92 6.48
CA GLN A 26 -11.95 -0.74 7.25
C GLN A 26 -12.45 -0.96 8.69
N THR A 27 -11.58 -1.44 9.57
CA THR A 27 -11.85 -1.45 11.01
C THR A 27 -11.69 -0.02 11.52
N SER A 28 -12.69 0.82 11.30
CA SER A 28 -12.75 2.12 11.95
C SER A 28 -13.19 1.91 13.40
N ASN A 29 -12.42 2.41 14.36
CA ASN A 29 -12.83 2.38 15.77
C ASN A 29 -14.10 3.23 16.02
N VAL A 30 -14.36 4.18 15.12
CA VAL A 30 -15.51 5.10 15.19
C VAL A 30 -16.82 4.43 14.76
N ARG A 31 -16.76 3.52 13.77
CA ARG A 31 -17.92 2.77 13.27
C ARG A 31 -17.54 1.30 13.05
N PRO A 32 -17.67 0.45 14.07
CA PRO A 32 -17.39 -0.97 13.91
C PRO A 32 -18.43 -1.61 12.98
N ALA A 33 -17.95 -2.39 12.01
CA ALA A 33 -18.78 -3.07 11.03
C ALA A 33 -19.23 -4.45 11.56
N ASN A 34 -20.09 -4.43 12.58
CA ASN A 34 -20.47 -5.60 13.40
C ASN A 34 -21.13 -6.73 12.60
N PHE A 35 -21.82 -6.41 11.51
CA PHE A 35 -22.54 -7.35 10.65
C PHE A 35 -21.88 -7.47 9.26
N SER A 36 -20.63 -7.07 9.12
CA SER A 36 -19.89 -7.22 7.86
C SER A 36 -18.94 -8.42 7.92
N ILE A 37 -18.88 -9.18 6.83
CA ILE A 37 -17.86 -10.20 6.62
C ILE A 37 -17.04 -9.79 5.40
N SER A 38 -15.74 -9.55 5.62
CA SER A 38 -14.80 -9.31 4.52
C SER A 38 -14.21 -10.64 4.05
N MET A 39 -14.31 -10.90 2.76
CA MET A 39 -13.67 -12.03 2.10
C MET A 39 -12.19 -11.76 1.78
N LYS A 40 -11.73 -10.51 1.89
CA LYS A 40 -10.34 -10.16 1.62
C LYS A 40 -9.48 -10.50 2.85
N PRO A 41 -8.46 -11.36 2.71
CA PRO A 41 -7.61 -11.71 3.83
C PRO A 41 -6.84 -10.51 4.36
N ARG A 42 -6.52 -10.53 5.66
CA ARG A 42 -5.69 -9.50 6.31
C ARG A 42 -4.22 -9.70 5.93
N TYR A 43 -3.77 -9.02 4.87
CA TYR A 43 -2.40 -9.15 4.35
C TYR A 43 -1.39 -8.15 4.94
N LEU A 44 -1.84 -7.09 5.63
CA LEU A 44 -0.93 -6.09 6.23
C LEU A 44 0.09 -6.69 7.23
N PRO A 45 -0.27 -7.63 8.12
CA PRO A 45 0.72 -8.29 8.98
C PRO A 45 1.78 -9.05 8.18
N ALA A 46 1.40 -9.70 7.07
CA ALA A 46 2.35 -10.41 6.22
C ALA A 46 3.36 -9.46 5.55
N ILE A 47 2.93 -8.25 5.16
CA ILE A 47 3.83 -7.20 4.65
C ILE A 47 4.87 -6.82 5.72
N ILE A 48 4.43 -6.68 6.98
CA ILE A 48 5.32 -6.34 8.09
C ILE A 48 6.32 -7.45 8.36
N ASP A 49 5.89 -8.71 8.30
CA ASP A 49 6.78 -9.85 8.46
C ASP A 49 7.85 -9.88 7.35
N VAL A 50 7.49 -9.53 6.12
CA VAL A 50 8.45 -9.38 5.00
C VAL A 50 9.43 -8.23 5.25
N ILE A 51 8.93 -7.07 5.68
CA ILE A 51 9.76 -5.91 6.03
C ILE A 51 10.78 -6.27 7.13
N ARG A 52 10.35 -7.02 8.14
CA ARG A 52 11.19 -7.50 9.24
C ARG A 52 12.19 -8.55 8.76
N PHE A 53 11.76 -9.50 7.94
CA PHE A 53 12.62 -10.55 7.40
C PHE A 53 13.79 -10.00 6.58
N TYR A 54 13.55 -8.92 5.82
CA TYR A 54 14.59 -8.26 5.03
C TYR A 54 15.27 -7.07 5.75
N GLU A 55 14.91 -6.80 7.01
CA GLU A 55 15.47 -5.72 7.84
C GLU A 55 15.47 -4.34 7.16
N TRP A 56 14.35 -3.97 6.52
CA TRP A 56 14.23 -2.68 5.86
C TRP A 56 14.20 -1.54 6.87
N LYS A 57 15.14 -0.61 6.76
CA LYS A 57 15.23 0.58 7.63
C LYS A 57 14.39 1.76 7.14
N GLY A 58 14.23 1.90 5.83
CA GLY A 58 13.53 3.02 5.23
C GLY A 58 12.72 2.61 4.00
N ILE A 59 11.42 2.87 4.00
CA ILE A 59 10.51 2.49 2.90
C ILE A 59 10.01 3.69 2.11
N ILE A 60 9.70 3.43 0.85
CA ILE A 60 8.99 4.33 -0.05
C ILE A 60 7.63 3.68 -0.34
N TYR A 61 6.55 4.39 -0.03
CA TYR A 61 5.20 3.88 -0.23
C TYR A 61 4.54 4.55 -1.42
N LEU A 62 4.20 3.74 -2.41
CA LEU A 62 3.54 4.13 -3.65
C LEU A 62 2.15 3.54 -3.68
N TYR A 63 1.12 4.37 -3.84
CA TYR A 63 -0.27 3.90 -3.81
C TYR A 63 -1.12 4.61 -4.85
N ASP A 64 -2.16 3.93 -5.33
CA ASP A 64 -3.17 4.52 -6.24
C ASP A 64 -4.53 4.66 -5.55
N SER A 65 -4.92 3.64 -4.76
CA SER A 65 -6.22 3.57 -4.11
C SER A 65 -6.44 4.63 -3.03
N ASP A 66 -7.69 5.11 -2.88
CA ASP A 66 -8.07 6.04 -1.80
C ASP A 66 -7.86 5.44 -0.39
N ASP A 67 -7.94 4.11 -0.28
CA ASP A 67 -7.65 3.37 0.95
C ASP A 67 -6.15 3.25 1.28
N GLY A 68 -5.26 3.68 0.37
CA GLY A 68 -3.82 3.48 0.47
C GLY A 68 -3.22 4.10 1.74
N LEU A 69 -3.67 5.30 2.11
CA LEU A 69 -3.21 5.99 3.32
C LEU A 69 -3.69 5.30 4.60
N MET A 70 -4.91 4.77 4.61
CA MET A 70 -5.44 4.01 5.76
C MET A 70 -4.63 2.73 6.00
N LYS A 71 -4.25 2.03 4.93
CA LYS A 71 -3.34 0.87 5.01
C LYS A 71 -1.98 1.27 5.56
N LEU A 72 -1.41 2.38 5.08
CA LEU A 72 -0.13 2.89 5.54
C LEU A 72 -0.16 3.20 7.04
N GLN A 73 -1.19 3.89 7.51
CA GLN A 73 -1.37 4.18 8.94
C GLN A 73 -1.45 2.90 9.77
N HIS A 74 -2.19 1.89 9.28
CA HIS A 74 -2.30 0.59 9.96
C HIS A 74 -0.93 -0.13 10.00
N ILE A 75 -0.14 -0.08 8.91
CA ILE A 75 1.22 -0.63 8.89
C ILE A 75 2.08 0.05 9.97
N PHE A 76 2.09 1.39 10.06
CA PHE A 76 2.84 2.10 11.10
C PHE A 76 2.37 1.75 12.51
N SER A 77 1.06 1.66 12.73
CA SER A 77 0.50 1.27 14.03
C SER A 77 0.95 -0.11 14.49
N LEU A 78 1.16 -1.05 13.56
CA LEU A 78 1.61 -2.42 13.88
C LEU A 78 3.13 -2.54 14.00
N ILE A 79 3.89 -1.63 13.40
CA ILE A 79 5.35 -1.63 13.43
C ILE A 79 5.89 -0.98 14.71
N ASN A 80 5.20 0.06 15.21
CA ASN A 80 5.68 0.91 16.30
C ASN A 80 5.96 0.16 17.63
N ASP A 81 5.47 -1.07 17.77
CA ASP A 81 5.75 -1.90 18.94
C ASP A 81 7.16 -2.54 18.93
N ASN A 82 7.81 -2.72 17.78
CA ASN A 82 9.03 -3.55 17.68
C ASN A 82 10.15 -3.07 16.73
N HIS A 83 9.93 -2.07 15.87
CA HIS A 83 10.97 -1.64 14.91
C HIS A 83 10.83 -0.16 14.53
N THR A 84 11.94 0.56 14.43
CA THR A 84 11.98 1.93 13.91
C THR A 84 12.06 1.89 12.38
N LEU A 85 10.92 1.93 11.71
CA LEU A 85 10.85 2.04 10.25
C LEU A 85 10.73 3.50 9.84
N GLU A 86 11.65 3.98 9.01
CA GLU A 86 11.59 5.33 8.46
C GLU A 86 10.74 5.38 7.19
N LEU A 87 9.84 6.35 7.10
CA LEU A 87 9.09 6.63 5.89
C LEU A 87 9.87 7.64 5.06
N ARG A 88 10.60 7.19 4.03
CA ARG A 88 11.44 8.09 3.21
C ARG A 88 10.60 8.93 2.27
N ALA A 89 9.59 8.32 1.65
CA ALA A 89 8.70 9.04 0.75
C ALA A 89 7.34 8.35 0.61
N VAL A 90 6.32 9.15 0.37
CA VAL A 90 4.95 8.69 0.06
C VAL A 90 4.47 9.45 -1.16
N LYS A 91 3.98 8.72 -2.17
CA LYS A 91 3.37 9.36 -3.34
C LYS A 91 2.13 8.60 -3.80
N ARG A 92 1.06 9.36 -4.05
CA ARG A 92 -0.09 8.87 -4.80
C ARG A 92 0.25 8.86 -6.28
N ILE A 93 0.09 7.72 -6.92
CA ILE A 93 0.32 7.53 -8.35
C ILE A 93 -1.02 7.56 -9.06
N VAL A 94 -1.09 8.28 -10.17
CA VAL A 94 -2.21 8.23 -11.12
C VAL A 94 -1.84 7.40 -12.35
N ASP A 95 -0.59 7.52 -12.80
CA ASP A 95 -0.09 6.86 -14.02
C ASP A 95 1.28 6.25 -13.81
N ALA A 96 1.57 5.19 -14.59
CA ALA A 96 2.88 4.54 -14.55
C ALA A 96 4.05 5.48 -14.90
N ASN A 97 3.80 6.52 -15.70
CA ASN A 97 4.81 7.52 -16.06
C ASN A 97 5.14 8.46 -14.88
N ASP A 98 4.13 8.86 -14.13
CA ASP A 98 4.30 9.72 -12.94
C ASP A 98 5.04 8.99 -11.81
N ALA A 99 4.79 7.69 -11.67
CA ALA A 99 5.57 6.83 -10.79
C ALA A 99 7.03 6.72 -11.26
N HIS A 100 7.25 6.56 -12.57
CA HIS A 100 8.58 6.45 -13.14
C HIS A 100 9.40 7.74 -12.93
N GLU A 101 8.82 8.91 -13.19
CA GLU A 101 9.48 10.19 -12.97
C GLU A 101 9.85 10.40 -11.50
N PHE A 102 8.97 9.98 -10.58
CA PHE A 102 9.24 10.04 -9.15
C PHE A 102 10.37 9.09 -8.71
N LEU A 103 10.38 7.85 -9.21
CA LEU A 103 11.48 6.93 -8.94
C LEU A 103 12.80 7.48 -9.51
N ARG A 104 12.74 8.22 -10.62
CA ARG A 104 13.91 8.85 -11.24
C ARG A 104 14.46 9.99 -10.39
N SER A 105 13.59 10.86 -9.87
CA SER A 105 14.03 11.95 -9.00
C SER A 105 14.64 11.42 -7.68
N LEU A 106 14.11 10.33 -7.14
CA LEU A 106 14.69 9.65 -5.98
C LEU A 106 16.06 9.02 -6.28
N GLU A 107 16.25 8.46 -7.49
CA GLU A 107 17.55 7.92 -7.89
C GLU A 107 18.61 9.02 -8.06
N ILE A 108 18.23 10.15 -8.66
CA ILE A 108 19.12 11.31 -8.82
C ILE A 108 19.52 11.90 -7.46
N ALA A 109 18.60 11.92 -6.50
CA ALA A 109 18.87 12.42 -5.16
C ALA A 109 19.85 11.52 -4.36
N ASP A 110 19.67 10.20 -4.40
CA ASP A 110 20.46 9.25 -3.61
C ASP A 110 20.89 8.01 -4.44
N PRO A 111 21.87 8.11 -5.35
CA PRO A 111 22.20 7.02 -6.29
C PRO A 111 22.75 5.75 -5.62
N GLU A 112 23.46 5.88 -4.50
CA GLU A 112 24.10 4.74 -3.82
C GLU A 112 23.20 4.03 -2.79
N SER A 113 22.09 4.66 -2.40
CA SER A 113 21.21 4.12 -1.35
C SER A 113 20.27 3.05 -1.90
N ARG A 114 20.09 1.97 -1.14
CA ARG A 114 19.07 0.96 -1.41
C ARG A 114 17.68 1.54 -1.16
N LYS A 115 16.78 1.35 -2.13
CA LYS A 115 15.42 1.90 -2.14
C LYS A 115 14.45 0.74 -2.04
N TYR A 116 13.76 0.67 -0.91
CA TYR A 116 12.72 -0.32 -0.66
C TYR A 116 11.38 0.30 -1.00
N VAL A 117 10.77 -0.16 -2.10
CA VAL A 117 9.54 0.40 -2.67
C VAL A 117 8.40 -0.57 -2.43
N ILE A 118 7.39 -0.13 -1.69
CA ILE A 118 6.12 -0.83 -1.52
C ILE A 118 5.14 -0.25 -2.52
N LEU A 119 4.57 -1.10 -3.36
CA LEU A 119 3.66 -0.71 -4.42
C LEU A 119 2.25 -1.29 -4.19
N ASP A 120 1.34 -0.39 -3.81
CA ASP A 120 -0.08 -0.64 -3.58
C ASP A 120 -0.91 -0.09 -4.76
N SER A 121 -0.85 -0.81 -5.88
CA SER A 121 -1.56 -0.49 -7.12
C SER A 121 -2.19 -1.76 -7.71
N ASP A 122 -3.02 -1.61 -8.73
CA ASP A 122 -3.50 -2.76 -9.49
C ASP A 122 -2.35 -3.47 -10.24
N ALA A 123 -2.55 -4.75 -10.58
CA ALA A 123 -1.52 -5.56 -11.23
C ALA A 123 -1.09 -5.03 -12.61
N HIS A 124 -1.97 -4.33 -13.33
CA HIS A 124 -1.66 -3.79 -14.66
C HIS A 124 -0.73 -2.58 -14.55
N THR A 125 -1.08 -1.63 -13.68
CA THR A 125 -0.28 -0.43 -13.39
C THR A 125 1.04 -0.81 -12.75
N ALA A 126 1.05 -1.74 -11.78
CA ALA A 126 2.26 -2.25 -11.16
C ALA A 126 3.24 -2.83 -12.17
N LYS A 127 2.74 -3.65 -13.11
CA LYS A 127 3.54 -4.21 -14.19
C LYS A 127 4.09 -3.12 -15.10
N ALA A 128 3.27 -2.14 -15.47
CA ALA A 128 3.70 -1.03 -16.32
C ALA A 128 4.83 -0.21 -15.65
N ILE A 129 4.72 0.07 -14.34
CA ILE A 129 5.73 0.77 -13.56
C ILE A 129 7.05 0.00 -13.56
N ILE A 130 7.01 -1.30 -13.26
CA ILE A 130 8.22 -2.14 -13.22
C ILE A 130 8.85 -2.24 -14.62
N VAL A 131 8.05 -2.43 -15.66
CA VAL A 131 8.56 -2.52 -17.04
C VAL A 131 9.21 -1.21 -17.47
N ASN A 132 8.59 -0.07 -17.17
CA ASN A 132 9.17 1.25 -17.47
C ASN A 132 10.45 1.50 -16.67
N HIS A 133 10.46 1.11 -15.39
CA HIS A 133 11.65 1.18 -14.53
C HIS A 133 12.83 0.35 -15.08
N VAL A 134 12.58 -0.89 -15.51
CA VAL A 134 13.63 -1.78 -16.04
C VAL A 134 14.12 -1.34 -17.42
N ARG A 135 13.26 -0.68 -18.21
CA ARG A 135 13.62 -0.16 -19.54
C ARG A 135 14.52 1.06 -19.49
N ASP A 136 14.51 1.83 -18.41
CA ASP A 136 15.37 3.01 -18.28
C ASP A 136 16.81 2.61 -17.98
N ILE A 137 17.73 3.13 -18.80
CA ILE A 137 19.17 2.89 -18.71
C ILE A 137 19.77 3.71 -17.55
N TYR A 138 19.12 4.81 -17.16
CA TYR A 138 19.60 5.73 -16.13
C TYR A 138 19.17 5.38 -14.70
N MET A 139 18.40 4.30 -14.51
CA MET A 139 18.00 3.81 -13.19
C MET A 139 18.93 2.69 -12.72
N GLY A 140 19.43 2.79 -11.48
CA GLY A 140 20.24 1.76 -10.85
C GLY A 140 19.46 0.47 -10.59
N ARG A 141 19.43 -0.44 -11.56
CA ARG A 141 18.66 -1.72 -11.51
C ARG A 141 18.94 -2.60 -10.28
N ARG A 142 20.07 -2.39 -9.60
CA ARG A 142 20.52 -3.19 -8.45
C ARG A 142 20.08 -2.62 -7.09
N ASN A 143 19.69 -1.35 -7.04
CA ASN A 143 19.45 -0.67 -5.76
C ASN A 143 17.97 -0.63 -5.38
N PHE A 144 17.07 -1.03 -6.29
CA PHE A 144 15.63 -1.07 -6.04
C PHE A 144 15.16 -2.47 -5.64
N HIS A 145 14.40 -2.53 -4.55
CA HIS A 145 13.63 -3.70 -4.15
C HIS A 145 12.15 -3.34 -4.14
N PHE A 146 11.36 -4.05 -4.95
CA PHE A 146 9.93 -3.84 -5.06
C PHE A 146 9.17 -4.91 -4.28
N LEU A 147 8.23 -4.48 -3.44
CA LEU A 147 7.24 -5.33 -2.79
C LEU A 147 5.86 -4.95 -3.34
N LEU A 148 5.21 -5.91 -4.00
CA LEU A 148 3.87 -5.77 -4.53
C LEU A 148 2.87 -6.21 -3.46
N THR A 149 1.97 -5.31 -3.07
CA THR A 149 1.02 -5.57 -1.96
C THR A 149 -0.39 -5.86 -2.42
N SER A 150 -0.71 -5.49 -3.66
CA SER A 150 -2.02 -5.70 -4.26
C SER A 150 -1.87 -6.58 -5.51
N LEU A 151 -2.31 -7.84 -5.39
CA LEU A 151 -2.58 -8.77 -6.49
C LEU A 151 -4.04 -9.21 -6.44
#